data_AF-A0A3B9AQB5-F1
#
_entry.id   AF-A0A3B9AQB5-F1
#
_cell.length_a   1.000
_cell.length_b   1.000
_cell.length_c   1.000
_cell.angle_alpha   90.00
_cell.angle_beta   90.00
_cell.angle_gamma   90.00
#
_symmetry.space_group_name_H-M   'P 1'
#
loop_
_entity.id
_entity.type
_entity.pdbx_description
1 polymer ?
#
loop_
_entity_poly.entity_id
_entity_poly.type
_entity_poly.pdbx_seq_one_letter_code
_entity_poly.pdbx_strand_id
1 'polypeptide(L)' 'MPLLILGISMTVFYLGLGGWLLLDRSFLPDIQLEFRNIFAIMLLVYGTYRGWRVYSDYL' A
#
# COMPACT_ATOMS: atom_id res chain seq x y z
N MET A 1 6.47 20.78 2.58
CA MET A 1 5.76 20.76 1.28
C MET A 1 6.18 19.56 0.43
N PRO A 2 7.43 19.42 -0.06
CA PRO A 2 7.82 18.26 -0.89
C PRO A 2 7.71 16.91 -0.17
N LEU A 3 8.01 16.87 1.13
CA LEU A 3 7.89 15.66 1.97
C LEU A 3 6.43 15.22 2.19
N LEU A 4 5.46 16.16 2.18
CA LEU A 4 4.03 15.85 2.33
C LEU A 4 3.54 15.12 1.08
N ILE A 5 3.84 15.69 -0.10
CA ILE A 5 3.43 15.16 -1.39
C ILE A 5 4.03 13.78 -1.59
N LEU A 6 5.32 13.60 -1.24
CA LEU A 6 5.98 12.29 -1.26
C LEU A 6 5.33 11.30 -0.29
N GLY A 7 4.97 11.76 0.91
CA GLY A 7 4.27 10.93 1.90
C GLY A 7 2.91 10.44 1.39
N ILE A 8 2.11 11.35 0.85
CA ILE A 8 0.78 11.05 0.30
C ILE A 8 0.90 10.14 -0.92
N SER A 9 1.83 10.40 -1.84
CA SER A 9 2.01 9.57 -3.04
C SER A 9 2.39 8.13 -2.68
N MET A 10 3.26 7.94 -1.67
CA MET A 10 3.59 6.62 -1.15
C MET A 10 2.38 5.94 -0.50
N THR A 11 1.56 6.67 0.28
CA THR A 11 0.33 6.13 0.85
C THR A 11 -0.64 5.65 -0.23
N VAL A 12 -0.88 6.47 -1.26
CA VAL A 12 -1.74 6.10 -2.40
C VAL A 12 -1.16 4.88 -3.13
N PHE A 13 0.15 4.84 -3.34
CA PHE A 13 0.82 3.71 -3.97
C PHE A 13 0.62 2.41 -3.18
N TYR A 14 0.85 2.41 -1.86
CA TYR A 14 0.71 1.21 -1.05
C TYR A 14 -0.73 0.71 -0.95
N LEU A 15 -1.69 1.62 -0.77
CA LEU A 15 -3.10 1.26 -0.70
C LEU A 15 -3.63 0.78 -2.06
N GLY A 16 -3.25 1.48 -3.14
CA GLY A 16 -3.64 1.14 -4.50
C GLY A 16 -3.06 -0.21 -4.94
N LEU A 17 -1.76 -0.43 -4.75
CA LEU A 17 -1.10 -1.68 -5.12
C LEU A 17 -1.59 -2.86 -4.26
N GLY A 18 -1.72 -2.67 -2.95
CA GLY A 18 -2.26 -3.69 -2.05
C GLY A 18 -3.70 -4.07 -2.43
N GLY A 19 -4.55 -3.08 -2.71
CA GLY A 19 -5.92 -3.31 -3.18
C GLY A 19 -5.96 -4.02 -4.53
N TRP A 20 -5.14 -3.58 -5.49
CA TRP A 20 -5.05 -4.20 -6.81
C TRP A 20 -4.62 -5.67 -6.72
N LEU A 21 -3.60 -5.98 -5.92
CA LEU A 21 -3.11 -7.35 -5.73
C LEU A 21 -4.14 -8.30 -5.11
N LEU A 22 -5.14 -7.78 -4.39
CA LEU A 22 -6.25 -8.58 -3.88
C LEU A 22 -7.36 -8.79 -4.92
N LEU A 23 -7.63 -7.78 -5.75
CA LEU A 23 -8.70 -7.81 -6.75
C LEU A 23 -8.30 -8.56 -8.02
N ASP A 24 -7.07 -8.35 -8.50
CA ASP A 24 -6.56 -8.94 -9.73
C ASP A 24 -5.68 -10.15 -9.44
N ARG A 25 -6.15 -11.34 -9.84
CA ARG A 25 -5.42 -12.61 -9.68
C ARG A 25 -4.37 -12.88 -10.73
N SER A 26 -4.36 -12.15 -11.83
CA SER A 26 -3.40 -12.33 -12.92
C SER A 26 -2.08 -11.59 -12.68
N PHE A 27 -2.09 -10.59 -11.80
CA PHE A 27 -0.90 -9.83 -11.45
C PHE A 27 0.03 -10.68 -10.55
N LEU A 28 1.23 -11.00 -11.04
CA LEU A 28 2.21 -11.94 -10.46
C LEU A 28 1.72 -13.41 -10.47
N PRO A 29 1.56 -14.02 -11.66
CA PRO A 29 0.94 -15.34 -11.81
C PRO A 29 1.81 -16.49 -11.26
N ASP A 30 3.12 -16.31 -11.19
CA ASP A 30 4.06 -17.35 -10.72
C ASP A 30 4.20 -17.39 -9.19
N ILE A 31 3.59 -16.44 -8.48
CA ILE A 31 3.62 -16.39 -7.01
C ILE A 31 2.38 -17.10 -6.48
N GLN A 32 2.56 -18.00 -5.51
CA GLN A 32 1.43 -18.67 -4.87
C GLN A 32 0.48 -17.63 -4.24
N LEU A 33 -0.82 -17.87 -4.41
CA LEU A 33 -1.88 -16.94 -4.04
C LEU A 33 -1.80 -16.53 -2.56
N GLU A 34 -1.43 -17.45 -1.67
CA GLU A 34 -1.31 -17.22 -0.24
C GLU A 34 -0.26 -16.14 0.08
N PHE A 35 0.96 -16.29 -0.45
CA PHE A 35 2.03 -15.31 -0.24
C PHE A 35 1.67 -13.94 -0.81
N ARG A 36 1.03 -13.92 -1.98
CA ARG A 36 0.60 -12.66 -2.60
C ARG A 36 -0.46 -11.95 -1.77
N ASN A 37 -1.43 -12.69 -1.23
CA ASN A 37 -2.46 -12.11 -0.38
C ASN A 37 -1.88 -11.59 0.95
N ILE A 38 -0.96 -12.32 1.57
CA ILE A 38 -0.26 -11.86 2.77
C ILE A 38 0.49 -10.57 2.48
N PHE A 39 1.26 -10.53 1.39
CA PHE A 39 2.01 -9.34 0.97
C PHE A 39 1.07 -8.15 0.71
N ALA A 40 -0.04 -8.37 0.01
CA ALA A 40 -1.03 -7.34 -0.27
C ALA A 40 -1.67 -6.79 1.02
N ILE A 41 -2.00 -7.66 1.98
CA ILE A 41 -2.52 -7.24 3.29
C ILE A 41 -1.47 -6.43 4.05
N MET A 42 -0.21 -6.86 4.07
CA MET A 42 0.88 -6.11 4.71
C MET A 42 1.07 -4.73 4.09
N LEU A 43 0.98 -4.63 2.76
CA LEU A 43 0.98 -3.37 2.01
C LEU A 43 -0.15 -2.43 2.45
N LEU A 44 -1.36 -2.96 2.62
CA LEU A 44 -2.52 -2.18 3.06
C LEU A 44 -2.36 -1.68 4.50
N VAL A 45 -1.90 -2.55 5.41
CA VAL A 45 -1.63 -2.19 6.82
C VAL A 45 -0.56 -1.11 6.90
N TYR A 46 0.57 -1.30 6.21
CA TYR A 46 1.65 -0.34 6.18
C TYR A 46 1.24 0.97 5.52
N GLY A 47 0.53 0.92 4.39
CA GLY A 47 0.02 2.10 3.69
C GLY A 47 -0.91 2.94 4.56
N THR A 48 -1.79 2.29 5.32
CA THR A 48 -2.69 2.95 6.28
C THR A 48 -1.91 3.61 7.41
N TYR A 49 -0.97 2.89 8.03
CA TYR A 49 -0.11 3.43 9.07
C TYR A 49 0.74 4.62 8.56
N ARG A 50 1.30 4.50 7.36
CA ARG A 50 2.09 5.55 6.74
C ARG A 50 1.25 6.79 6.47
N GLY A 51 0.03 6.61 5.94
CA GLY A 51 -0.92 7.70 5.74
C GLY A 51 -1.25 8.43 7.03
N TRP A 52 -1.55 7.67 8.10
CA TRP A 52 -1.77 8.22 9.44
C TRP A 52 -0.57 9.02 9.94
N ARG A 53 0.65 8.49 9.78
CA ARG A 53 1.88 9.16 10.22
C ARG A 53 2.12 10.47 9.45
N VAL A 54 1.94 10.45 8.13
CA VAL A 54 2.05 11.64 7.28
C VAL A 54 1.00 12.67 7.68
N TYR A 55 -0.23 12.26 7.98
CA TYR A 55 -1.25 13.18 8.47
C TYR A 55 -0.87 13.79 9.83
N SER A 56 -0.38 12.95 10.75
CA SER A 56 0.02 13.36 12.11
C SER A 56 1.25 14.26 12.15
N ASP A 57 2.18 14.12 11.21
CA ASP A 57 3.39 14.95 11.11
C ASP A 57 3.10 16.37 10.59
N TYR A 58 1.89 16.61 10.08
CA TYR A 58 1.46 17.88 9.48
C TYR A 58 0.26 18.52 10.19
N LEU A 59 -0.17 17.93 11.31
CA LEU A 59 -1.21 18.42 12.22
C LEU A 59 -0.56 19.21 13.36
#